data_AF-A0A1H3ESM7-F1
#
_entry.id   AF-A0A1H3ESM7-F1
#
_cell.length_a   1.000
_cell.length_b   1.000
_cell.length_c   1.000
_cell.angle_alpha   90.00
_cell.angle_beta   90.00
_cell.angle_gamma   90.00
#
_symmetry.space_group_name_H-M   'P 1'
#
loop_
_entity.id
_entity.type
_entity.pdbx_description
1 polymer ?
#
loop_
_entity_poly.entity_id
_entity_poly.type
_entity_poly.pdbx_seq_one_letter_code
_entity_poly.pdbx_strand_id
1 'polypeptide(L)'
;MSRVRDVFATEQPRHAEFLDRARAESVPVHLVTERAAASLSETVTPQGLIAVCDLPDTTLSDALADRPKLVAVLVGVADPGNAGTVVRVADAAGAGAVLFAGDSVDAYNGKAVRASTGSLFHLPVARNRDVSAVLAACRAAGLRLVGADGYAAGDLDTADRDGELAEPTAWVFGSEAHGLSDEVKPELDTTLRVPLYGRAESLNLATAAAVCLYASARAQRR
;
A
#
# COMPACT_ATOMS: atom_id res chain seq x y z
N MET A 1 1.03 -20.68 7.88
CA MET A 1 1.78 -20.44 6.62
C MET A 1 0.97 -20.88 5.40
N SER A 2 -0.33 -20.58 5.32
CA SER A 2 -1.26 -21.19 4.34
C SER A 2 -1.00 -20.87 2.87
N ARG A 3 -0.02 -20.01 2.55
CA ARG A 3 0.33 -19.61 1.19
C ARG A 3 1.79 -19.88 0.83
N VAL A 4 2.56 -20.50 1.73
CA VAL A 4 3.96 -20.82 1.47
C VAL A 4 4.03 -22.19 0.80
N ARG A 5 4.60 -22.25 -0.41
CA ARG A 5 4.77 -23.48 -1.19
C ARG A 5 6.12 -24.15 -0.92
N ASP A 6 7.18 -23.37 -0.84
CA ASP A 6 8.53 -23.88 -0.61
C ASP A 6 9.32 -22.90 0.26
N VAL A 7 10.22 -23.43 1.09
CA VAL A 7 11.18 -22.66 1.87
C VAL A 7 12.59 -23.11 1.48
N PHE A 8 13.44 -22.16 1.09
CA PHE A 8 14.85 -22.37 0.82
C PHE A 8 15.67 -21.73 1.94
N ALA A 9 16.60 -22.48 2.52
CA ALA A 9 17.39 -22.02 3.65
C ALA A 9 18.87 -22.41 3.55
N THR A 10 19.75 -21.55 4.04
CA THR A 10 21.17 -21.91 4.22
C THR A 10 21.32 -22.80 5.46
N GLU A 11 22.52 -23.33 5.71
CA GLU A 11 22.76 -24.23 6.86
C GLU A 11 22.55 -23.53 8.21
N GLN A 12 22.81 -22.22 8.28
CA GLN A 12 22.64 -21.41 9.49
C GLN A 12 21.85 -20.14 9.16
N PRO A 13 20.56 -20.28 8.82
CA PRO A 13 19.76 -19.13 8.44
C PRO A 13 19.47 -18.28 9.67
N ARG A 14 19.34 -16.98 9.46
CA ARG A 14 18.73 -16.13 10.49
C ARG A 14 17.25 -16.51 10.58
N HIS A 15 16.72 -16.53 11.80
CA HIS A 15 15.35 -16.95 12.09
C HIS A 15 15.05 -18.44 11.83
N ALA A 16 15.91 -19.33 12.34
CA ALA A 16 15.75 -20.78 12.21
C ALA A 16 14.40 -21.29 12.76
N GLU A 17 13.75 -20.56 13.66
CA GLU A 17 12.40 -20.85 14.16
C GLU A 17 11.35 -20.98 13.04
N PHE A 18 11.54 -20.32 11.90
CA PHE A 18 10.63 -20.44 10.77
C PHE A 18 10.77 -21.78 10.02
N LEU A 19 11.92 -22.46 10.11
CA LEU A 19 12.09 -23.79 9.53
C LEU A 19 11.31 -24.84 10.30
N ASP A 20 11.30 -24.74 11.62
CA ASP A 20 10.54 -25.66 12.47
C ASP A 20 9.04 -25.48 12.23
N ARG A 21 8.58 -24.23 12.05
CA ARG A 21 7.20 -23.95 11.65
C ARG A 21 6.87 -24.48 10.25
N ALA A 22 7.76 -24.31 9.27
CA ALA A 22 7.56 -24.84 7.92
C ALA A 22 7.42 -26.36 7.92
N ARG A 23 8.29 -27.06 8.66
CA ARG A 23 8.23 -28.52 8.84
C ARG A 23 6.95 -28.96 9.53
N ALA A 24 6.55 -28.25 10.59
CA ALA A 24 5.30 -28.55 11.31
C ALA A 24 4.06 -28.39 10.42
N GLU A 25 4.08 -27.44 9.47
CA GLU A 25 3.01 -27.22 8.49
C GLU A 25 3.19 -28.06 7.21
N SER A 26 4.11 -29.02 7.17
CA SER A 26 4.42 -29.86 6.00
C SER A 26 4.81 -29.08 4.74
N VAL A 27 5.35 -27.88 4.89
CA VAL A 27 5.91 -27.09 3.79
C VAL A 27 7.31 -27.63 3.48
N PRO A 28 7.61 -27.99 2.21
CA PRO A 28 8.95 -28.39 1.78
C PRO A 28 10.04 -27.39 2.18
N VAL A 29 11.10 -27.89 2.82
CA VAL A 29 12.29 -27.11 3.18
C VAL A 29 13.49 -27.65 2.42
N HIS A 30 14.11 -26.81 1.60
CA HIS A 30 15.26 -27.13 0.77
C HIS A 30 16.50 -26.42 1.31
N LEU A 31 17.55 -27.18 1.63
CA LEU A 31 18.83 -26.58 1.99
C LEU A 31 19.54 -26.10 0.73
N VAL A 32 20.03 -24.86 0.75
CA VAL A 32 20.75 -24.22 -0.35
C VAL A 32 22.07 -23.65 0.13
N THR A 33 23.04 -23.55 -0.78
CA THR A 33 24.31 -22.89 -0.46
C THR A 33 24.11 -21.38 -0.26
N GLU A 34 25.02 -20.74 0.48
CA GLU A 34 25.05 -19.26 0.61
C GLU A 34 25.07 -18.56 -0.76
N ARG A 35 25.80 -19.11 -1.72
CA ARG A 35 25.85 -18.61 -3.10
C ARG A 35 24.47 -18.67 -3.78
N ALA A 36 23.76 -19.80 -3.62
CA ALA A 36 22.42 -19.96 -4.19
C ALA A 36 21.42 -19.02 -3.50
N ALA A 37 21.44 -18.91 -2.16
CA ALA A 37 20.62 -17.96 -1.42
C ALA A 37 20.89 -16.50 -1.82
N ALA A 38 22.15 -16.13 -2.04
CA ALA A 38 22.51 -14.80 -2.54
C ALA A 38 21.98 -14.53 -3.95
N SER A 39 21.98 -15.54 -4.84
CA SER A 39 21.43 -15.38 -6.20
C SER A 39 19.90 -15.29 -6.25
N LEU A 40 19.21 -15.89 -5.27
CA LEU A 40 17.76 -15.85 -5.15
C LEU A 40 17.27 -14.60 -4.39
N SER A 41 18.16 -13.91 -3.69
CA SER A 41 17.83 -12.71 -2.94
C SER A 41 18.12 -11.44 -3.72
N GLU A 42 17.21 -10.48 -3.66
CA GLU A 42 17.43 -9.12 -4.16
C GLU A 42 18.09 -8.20 -3.12
N THR A 43 18.42 -8.70 -1.92
CA THR A 43 19.06 -7.92 -0.86
C THR A 43 20.58 -8.13 -0.83
N VAL A 44 21.32 -7.07 -0.55
CA VAL A 44 22.79 -7.10 -0.39
C VAL A 44 23.23 -8.03 0.76
N THR A 45 22.42 -8.17 1.81
CA THR A 45 22.68 -9.06 2.95
C THR A 45 21.52 -10.06 3.14
N PRO A 46 21.52 -11.17 2.36
CA PRO A 46 20.49 -12.21 2.47
C PRO A 46 20.41 -12.73 3.90
N GLN A 47 19.19 -12.95 4.40
CA GLN A 47 18.97 -13.51 5.75
C GLN A 47 19.18 -15.04 5.79
N GLY A 48 19.51 -15.65 4.66
CA GLY A 48 19.65 -17.10 4.53
C GLY A 48 18.32 -17.85 4.48
N LEU A 49 17.18 -17.15 4.36
CA LEU A 49 15.83 -17.72 4.31
C LEU A 49 15.02 -17.07 3.20
N ILE A 50 14.43 -17.88 2.32
CA ILE A 50 13.61 -17.44 1.19
C ILE A 50 12.38 -18.34 1.12
N ALA A 51 11.21 -17.74 0.87
CA ALA A 51 9.95 -18.46 0.74
C ALA A 51 9.34 -18.19 -0.64
N VAL A 52 8.85 -19.25 -1.29
CA VAL A 52 7.99 -19.15 -2.47
C VAL A 52 6.56 -19.17 -1.96
N CYS A 53 5.80 -18.12 -2.28
CA CYS A 53 4.43 -17.97 -1.82
C CYS A 53 3.47 -17.82 -2.99
N ASP A 54 2.23 -18.25 -2.79
CA ASP A 54 1.11 -17.90 -3.66
C ASP A 54 0.69 -16.45 -3.40
N LEU A 55 0.52 -15.71 -4.48
CA LEU A 55 0.05 -14.32 -4.40
C LEU A 55 -1.42 -14.29 -3.95
N PRO A 56 -1.79 -13.33 -3.08
CA PRO A 56 -3.18 -13.02 -2.83
C PRO A 56 -3.92 -12.67 -4.13
N ASP A 57 -4.96 -13.44 -4.45
CA ASP A 57 -5.94 -13.07 -5.49
C ASP A 57 -7.08 -12.29 -4.83
N THR A 58 -6.78 -11.05 -4.42
CA THR A 58 -7.76 -10.18 -3.75
C THR A 58 -8.43 -9.29 -4.79
N THR A 59 -9.74 -9.47 -4.97
CA THR A 59 -10.50 -8.61 -5.89
C THR A 59 -10.86 -7.27 -5.25
N LEU A 60 -11.28 -6.29 -6.06
CA LEU A 60 -11.80 -5.01 -5.52
C LEU A 60 -13.00 -5.24 -4.59
N SER A 61 -13.87 -6.20 -4.92
CA SER A 61 -15.03 -6.53 -4.10
C SER A 61 -14.62 -7.09 -2.74
N ASP A 62 -13.61 -7.97 -2.71
CA ASP A 62 -13.12 -8.55 -1.46
C ASP A 62 -12.47 -7.48 -0.58
N ALA A 63 -11.64 -6.61 -1.17
CA ALA A 63 -10.94 -5.55 -0.45
C ALA A 63 -11.89 -4.51 0.18
N LEU A 64 -13.09 -4.35 -0.38
CA LEU A 64 -14.09 -3.38 0.09
C LEU A 64 -15.29 -4.02 0.81
N ALA A 65 -15.32 -5.34 0.96
CA ALA A 65 -16.45 -6.10 1.49
C ALA A 65 -16.87 -5.63 2.90
N ASP A 66 -15.88 -5.37 3.75
CA ASP A 66 -16.09 -4.94 5.14
C ASP A 66 -16.38 -3.43 5.28
N ARG A 67 -16.56 -2.72 4.15
CA ARG A 67 -16.83 -1.27 4.10
C ARG A 67 -15.85 -0.47 4.96
N PRO A 68 -14.55 -0.51 4.62
CA PRO A 68 -13.54 0.19 5.41
C PRO A 68 -13.83 1.70 5.49
N LYS A 69 -13.49 2.33 6.62
CA LYS A 69 -13.62 3.80 6.77
C LYS A 69 -12.47 4.58 6.13
N LEU A 70 -11.35 3.92 5.85
CA LEU A 70 -10.16 4.55 5.28
C LEU A 70 -9.54 3.62 4.25
N VAL A 71 -9.35 4.12 3.04
CA VAL A 71 -8.73 3.40 1.92
C VAL A 71 -7.70 4.30 1.26
N ALA A 72 -6.58 3.72 0.83
CA ALA A 72 -5.61 4.40 -0.03
C ALA A 72 -5.75 3.88 -1.46
N VAL A 73 -5.83 4.78 -2.44
CA VAL A 73 -5.92 4.47 -3.88
C VAL A 73 -4.70 5.07 -4.57
N LEU A 74 -3.87 4.23 -5.18
CA LEU A 74 -2.68 4.63 -5.93
C LEU A 74 -2.99 4.58 -7.42
N VAL A 75 -3.04 5.74 -8.07
CA VAL A 75 -3.37 5.89 -9.49
C VAL A 75 -2.10 6.11 -10.30
N GLY A 76 -1.72 5.12 -11.11
CA GLY A 76 -0.57 5.24 -12.01
C GLY A 76 0.78 5.44 -11.30
N VAL A 77 0.91 5.02 -10.04
CA VAL A 77 2.16 5.13 -9.27
C VAL A 77 3.19 4.18 -9.88
N ALA A 78 4.36 4.73 -10.22
CA ALA A 78 5.39 4.00 -10.96
C ALA A 78 6.57 3.55 -10.08
N ASP A 79 6.88 4.25 -8.98
CA ASP A 79 7.96 3.81 -8.10
C ASP A 79 7.48 2.75 -7.10
N PRO A 80 8.05 1.53 -7.14
CA PRO A 80 7.65 0.48 -6.22
C PRO A 80 8.07 0.72 -4.77
N GLY A 81 9.09 1.55 -4.52
CA GLY A 81 9.48 1.92 -3.16
C GLY A 81 8.43 2.78 -2.49
N ASN A 82 7.92 3.79 -3.20
CA ASN A 82 6.83 4.62 -2.75
C ASN A 82 5.55 3.79 -2.57
N ALA A 83 5.19 2.97 -3.54
CA ALA A 83 4.01 2.10 -3.44
C ALA A 83 4.05 1.20 -2.19
N GLY A 84 5.17 0.50 -1.95
CA GLY A 84 5.33 -0.32 -0.75
C GLY A 84 5.31 0.51 0.54
N THR A 85 5.88 1.72 0.53
CA THR A 85 5.85 2.61 1.69
C THR A 85 4.42 3.10 1.98
N VAL A 86 3.63 3.41 0.95
CA VAL A 86 2.21 3.77 1.11
C VAL A 86 1.43 2.60 1.70
N VAL A 87 1.65 1.37 1.22
CA VAL A 87 1.02 0.17 1.82
C VAL A 87 1.34 0.06 3.31
N ARG A 88 2.62 0.22 3.68
CA ARG A 88 3.05 0.20 5.09
C ARG A 88 2.39 1.28 5.93
N VAL A 89 2.30 2.49 5.39
CA VAL A 89 1.69 3.63 6.07
C VAL A 89 0.18 3.44 6.22
N ALA A 90 -0.48 2.90 5.20
CA ALA A 90 -1.91 2.60 5.22
C ALA A 90 -2.23 1.56 6.30
N ASP A 91 -1.46 0.47 6.36
CA ASP A 91 -1.55 -0.52 7.45
C ASP A 91 -1.38 0.13 8.82
N ALA A 92 -0.31 0.91 9.00
CA ALA A 92 -0.04 1.59 10.27
C ALA A 92 -1.12 2.62 10.68
N ALA A 93 -1.76 3.29 9.72
CA ALA A 93 -2.87 4.21 9.95
C ALA A 93 -4.20 3.47 10.25
N GLY A 94 -4.23 2.15 10.05
CA GLY A 94 -5.43 1.33 10.15
C GLY A 94 -6.39 1.53 9.00
N ALA A 95 -5.87 1.79 7.80
CA ALA A 95 -6.67 1.70 6.57
C ALA A 95 -7.11 0.24 6.36
N GLY A 96 -8.33 0.06 5.85
CA GLY A 96 -8.86 -1.28 5.62
C GLY A 96 -8.53 -1.87 4.26
N ALA A 97 -8.00 -1.08 3.32
CA ALA A 97 -7.53 -1.56 2.03
C ALA A 97 -6.57 -0.59 1.35
N VAL A 98 -5.75 -1.13 0.45
CA VAL A 98 -4.95 -0.37 -0.52
C VAL A 98 -5.29 -0.85 -1.93
N LEU A 99 -5.67 0.09 -2.79
CA LEU A 99 -6.12 -0.19 -4.15
C LEU A 99 -5.13 0.40 -5.16
N PHE A 100 -4.67 -0.42 -6.09
CA PHE A 100 -3.83 0.00 -7.21
C PHE A 100 -4.71 0.18 -8.45
N ALA A 101 -4.71 1.37 -9.03
CA ALA A 101 -5.57 1.78 -10.13
C ALA A 101 -4.72 2.20 -11.35
N GLY A 102 -5.17 1.81 -12.54
CA GLY A 102 -4.48 2.16 -13.80
C GLY A 102 -3.21 1.35 -14.03
N ASP A 103 -2.33 1.91 -14.86
CA ASP A 103 -0.99 1.37 -15.11
C ASP A 103 -0.04 1.70 -13.95
N SER A 104 -0.31 1.09 -12.80
CA SER A 104 0.52 1.20 -11.60
C SER A 104 1.48 0.02 -11.47
N VAL A 105 2.55 0.22 -10.70
CA VAL A 105 3.53 -0.80 -10.39
C VAL A 105 2.92 -2.01 -9.67
N ASP A 106 3.49 -3.19 -9.88
CA ASP A 106 3.04 -4.40 -9.20
C ASP A 106 3.33 -4.34 -7.70
N ALA A 107 2.33 -4.38 -6.83
CA ALA A 107 2.49 -4.37 -5.38
C ALA A 107 3.41 -5.51 -4.86
N TYR A 108 3.53 -6.62 -5.60
CA TYR A 108 4.31 -7.79 -5.22
C TYR A 108 5.71 -7.85 -5.83
N ASN A 109 6.16 -6.81 -6.53
CA ASN A 109 7.57 -6.76 -6.93
C ASN A 109 8.49 -6.69 -5.68
N GLY A 110 9.72 -7.18 -5.81
CA GLY A 110 10.62 -7.30 -4.66
C GLY A 110 10.90 -5.97 -3.94
N LYS A 111 11.02 -4.84 -4.66
CA LYS A 111 11.24 -3.52 -4.04
C LYS A 111 10.01 -3.04 -3.25
N ALA A 112 8.80 -3.25 -3.76
CA ALA A 112 7.56 -2.92 -3.04
C ALA A 112 7.34 -3.84 -1.82
N VAL A 113 7.57 -5.15 -1.98
CA VAL A 113 7.49 -6.11 -0.87
C VAL A 113 8.42 -5.71 0.27
N ARG A 114 9.68 -5.38 -0.03
CA ARG A 114 10.64 -4.89 0.98
C ARG A 114 10.22 -3.58 1.61
N ALA A 115 9.80 -2.60 0.82
CA ALA A 115 9.38 -1.29 1.32
C ALA A 115 8.13 -1.39 2.22
N SER A 116 7.25 -2.37 1.96
CA SER A 116 6.05 -2.62 2.78
C SER A 116 6.35 -3.21 4.16
N THR A 117 7.55 -3.77 4.36
CA THR A 117 7.96 -4.44 5.61
C THR A 117 6.93 -5.42 6.17
N GLY A 118 6.31 -6.23 5.29
CA GLY A 118 5.32 -7.25 5.67
C GLY A 118 3.86 -6.79 5.65
N SER A 119 3.61 -5.48 5.54
CA SER A 119 2.26 -4.91 5.59
C SER A 119 1.35 -5.41 4.47
N LEU A 120 1.90 -5.84 3.32
CA LEU A 120 1.14 -6.50 2.24
C LEU A 120 0.34 -7.74 2.69
N PHE A 121 0.64 -8.31 3.86
CA PHE A 121 -0.06 -9.47 4.42
C PHE A 121 -1.03 -9.12 5.56
N HIS A 122 -1.12 -7.86 5.97
CA HIS A 122 -1.96 -7.43 7.09
C HIS A 122 -3.30 -6.84 6.64
N LEU A 123 -3.33 -6.22 5.45
CA LEU A 123 -4.53 -5.63 4.87
C LEU A 123 -4.74 -6.06 3.41
N PRO A 124 -6.01 -6.10 2.94
CA PRO A 124 -6.33 -6.33 1.54
C PRO A 124 -5.62 -5.36 0.59
N VAL A 125 -4.92 -5.91 -0.41
CA VAL A 125 -4.35 -5.16 -1.52
C VAL A 125 -4.92 -5.69 -2.82
N ALA A 126 -5.68 -4.85 -3.51
CA ALA A 126 -6.33 -5.19 -4.77
C ALA A 126 -5.83 -4.28 -5.91
N ARG A 127 -5.95 -4.76 -7.14
CA ARG A 127 -5.52 -4.02 -8.34
C ARG A 127 -6.56 -4.08 -9.43
N ASN A 128 -6.73 -2.98 -10.16
CA ASN A 128 -7.54 -2.94 -11.39
C ASN A 128 -6.99 -1.86 -12.33
N ARG A 129 -6.95 -2.14 -13.63
CA ARG A 129 -6.46 -1.19 -14.64
C ARG A 129 -7.47 -0.08 -14.95
N ASP A 130 -8.76 -0.31 -14.72
CA ASP A 130 -9.79 0.70 -14.92
C ASP A 130 -9.88 1.60 -13.69
N VAL A 131 -9.37 2.82 -13.80
CA VAL A 131 -9.35 3.80 -12.70
C VAL A 131 -10.76 4.16 -12.27
N SER A 132 -11.65 4.46 -13.22
CA SER A 132 -13.04 4.83 -12.92
C SER A 132 -13.80 3.69 -12.25
N ALA A 133 -13.51 2.42 -12.60
CA ALA A 133 -14.07 1.27 -11.90
C ALA A 133 -13.62 1.18 -10.43
N VAL A 134 -12.35 1.49 -10.13
CA VAL A 134 -11.86 1.53 -8.73
C VAL A 134 -12.54 2.65 -7.95
N LEU A 135 -12.62 3.85 -8.52
CA LEU A 135 -13.26 5.00 -7.88
C LEU A 135 -14.76 4.77 -7.66
N ALA A 136 -15.45 4.19 -8.64
CA ALA A 136 -16.85 3.81 -8.53
C ALA A 136 -17.06 2.75 -7.43
N ALA A 137 -16.17 1.76 -7.31
CA ALA A 137 -16.25 0.75 -6.25
C ALA A 137 -16.07 1.36 -4.86
N CYS A 138 -15.13 2.29 -4.69
CA CYS A 138 -14.96 3.05 -3.44
C CYS A 138 -16.23 3.82 -3.08
N ARG A 139 -16.81 4.55 -4.05
CA ARG A 139 -18.06 5.30 -3.85
C ARG A 139 -19.22 4.37 -3.48
N ALA A 140 -19.34 3.22 -4.15
CA ALA A 140 -20.35 2.21 -3.83
C ALA A 140 -20.18 1.60 -2.42
N ALA A 141 -18.95 1.57 -1.91
CA ALA A 141 -18.66 1.19 -0.52
C ALA A 141 -18.97 2.29 0.51
N GLY A 142 -19.42 3.47 0.07
CA GLY A 142 -19.78 4.60 0.93
C GLY A 142 -18.61 5.51 1.29
N LEU A 143 -17.50 5.45 0.53
CA LEU A 143 -16.33 6.29 0.73
C LEU A 143 -16.46 7.58 -0.07
N ARG A 144 -16.12 8.71 0.57
CA ARG A 144 -15.82 9.97 -0.11
C ARG A 144 -14.46 9.87 -0.80
N LEU A 145 -14.38 10.31 -2.05
CA LEU A 145 -13.15 10.33 -2.85
C LEU A 145 -12.43 11.65 -2.65
N VAL A 146 -11.26 11.61 -2.03
CA VAL A 146 -10.45 12.80 -1.72
C VAL A 146 -9.10 12.69 -2.40
N GLY A 147 -8.82 13.60 -3.33
CA GLY A 147 -7.53 13.64 -4.02
C GLY A 147 -6.45 14.39 -3.24
N ALA A 148 -5.27 13.81 -3.13
CA ALA A 148 -4.09 14.55 -2.68
C ALA A 148 -3.46 15.29 -3.86
N ASP A 149 -3.59 16.61 -3.88
CA ASP A 149 -3.04 17.47 -4.94
C ASP A 149 -2.36 18.69 -4.31
N GLY A 150 -1.07 18.89 -4.59
CA GLY A 150 -0.28 20.01 -4.07
C GLY A 150 -0.82 21.39 -4.50
N TYR A 151 -1.60 21.44 -5.59
CA TYR A 151 -2.19 22.66 -6.13
C TYR A 151 -3.67 22.85 -5.76
N ALA A 152 -4.23 21.98 -4.90
CA ALA A 152 -5.61 22.10 -4.49
C ALA A 152 -5.90 23.41 -3.72
N ALA A 153 -7.09 23.97 -3.94
CA ALA A 153 -7.54 25.17 -3.23
C ALA A 153 -7.85 24.89 -1.74
N GLY A 154 -8.41 23.71 -1.43
CA GLY A 154 -8.61 23.24 -0.06
C GLY A 154 -7.31 22.68 0.55
N ASP A 155 -7.19 22.78 1.87
CA ASP A 155 -6.04 22.23 2.62
C ASP A 155 -6.48 21.27 3.74
N LEU A 156 -5.56 20.37 4.06
CA LEU A 156 -5.80 19.29 5.03
C LEU A 156 -6.10 19.79 6.44
N ASP A 157 -5.50 20.90 6.88
CA ASP A 157 -5.68 21.41 8.24
C ASP A 157 -7.07 22.02 8.42
N THR A 158 -7.56 22.75 7.41
CA THR A 158 -8.94 23.24 7.37
C THR A 158 -9.94 22.09 7.33
N ALA A 159 -9.71 21.08 6.48
CA ALA A 159 -10.57 19.90 6.42
C ALA A 159 -10.61 19.11 7.76
N ASP A 160 -9.50 19.00 8.50
CA ASP A 160 -9.48 18.37 9.85
C ASP A 160 -10.33 19.19 10.84
N ARG A 161 -10.18 20.52 10.86
CA ARG A 161 -10.96 21.39 11.75
C ARG A 161 -12.46 21.35 11.46
N ASP A 162 -12.82 21.29 10.19
CA ASP A 162 -14.21 21.33 9.74
C ASP A 162 -14.89 19.94 9.88
N GLY A 163 -14.14 18.93 10.33
CA GLY A 163 -14.66 17.58 10.62
C GLY A 163 -14.77 16.68 9.40
N GLU A 164 -14.40 17.17 8.20
CA GLU A 164 -14.50 16.41 6.95
C GLU A 164 -13.70 15.11 6.97
N LEU A 165 -12.56 15.09 7.67
CA LEU A 165 -11.69 13.91 7.72
C LEU A 165 -12.21 12.79 8.64
N ALA A 166 -13.27 13.04 9.42
CA ALA A 166 -13.94 12.01 10.21
C ALA A 166 -14.87 11.11 9.36
N GLU A 167 -15.19 11.54 8.14
CA GLU A 167 -16.02 10.78 7.21
C GLU A 167 -15.25 9.59 6.61
N PRO A 168 -15.95 8.50 6.22
CA PRO A 168 -15.35 7.41 5.46
C PRO A 168 -14.69 7.94 4.18
N THR A 169 -13.39 7.72 4.02
CA THR A 169 -12.57 8.40 2.99
C THR A 169 -11.70 7.43 2.21
N ALA A 170 -11.75 7.51 0.88
CA ALA A 170 -10.75 6.95 -0.02
C ALA A 170 -9.83 8.08 -0.47
N TRP A 171 -8.58 8.04 0.00
CA TRP A 171 -7.55 8.97 -0.47
C TRP A 171 -6.99 8.51 -1.80
N VAL A 172 -7.04 9.38 -2.81
CA VAL A 172 -6.56 9.13 -4.16
C VAL A 172 -5.24 9.86 -4.37
N PHE A 173 -4.19 9.10 -4.65
CA PHE A 173 -2.85 9.59 -4.87
C PHE A 173 -2.43 9.31 -6.30
N GLY A 174 -2.02 10.35 -7.03
CA GLY A 174 -1.56 10.22 -8.40
C GLY A 174 -0.07 9.86 -8.53
N SER A 175 0.37 9.76 -9.77
CA SER A 175 1.78 9.47 -10.09
C SER A 175 2.72 10.57 -9.60
N GLU A 176 3.98 10.22 -9.32
CA GLU A 176 4.99 11.18 -8.88
C GLU A 176 5.30 12.25 -9.93
N ALA A 177 5.20 11.89 -11.21
CA ALA A 177 5.55 12.77 -12.32
C ALA A 177 4.44 13.77 -12.68
N HIS A 178 3.18 13.35 -12.60
CA HIS A 178 2.05 14.13 -13.11
C HIS A 178 0.97 14.41 -12.06
N GLY A 179 1.11 13.87 -10.84
CA GLY A 179 0.04 13.90 -9.85
C GLY A 179 -1.22 13.20 -10.36
N LEU A 180 -2.38 13.73 -9.95
CA LEU A 180 -3.69 13.30 -10.44
C LEU A 180 -3.94 13.90 -11.83
N SER A 181 -4.33 13.07 -12.80
CA SER A 181 -4.63 13.54 -14.15
C SER A 181 -5.93 14.34 -14.22
N ASP A 182 -6.08 15.15 -15.27
CA ASP A 182 -7.30 15.92 -15.54
C ASP A 182 -8.52 15.02 -15.83
N GLU A 183 -8.30 13.74 -16.15
CA GLU A 183 -9.36 12.74 -16.28
C GLU A 183 -9.85 12.23 -14.93
N VAL A 184 -8.96 12.15 -13.92
CA VAL A 184 -9.28 11.62 -12.59
C VAL A 184 -9.88 12.69 -11.68
N LYS A 185 -9.36 13.92 -11.70
CA LYS A 185 -9.82 15.01 -10.82
C LYS A 185 -11.35 15.23 -10.84
N PRO A 186 -12.04 15.20 -12.01
CA PRO A 186 -13.49 15.36 -12.06
C PRO A 186 -14.30 14.24 -11.41
N GLU A 187 -13.70 13.05 -11.21
CA GLU A 187 -14.35 11.93 -10.54
C GLU A 187 -14.29 12.04 -9.01
N LEU A 188 -13.46 12.93 -8.48
CA LEU A 188 -13.22 13.11 -7.04
C LEU A 188 -14.24 14.08 -6.45
N ASP A 189 -14.62 13.85 -5.18
CA ASP A 189 -15.56 14.73 -4.50
C ASP A 189 -14.87 16.02 -4.03
N THR A 190 -13.56 15.94 -3.73
CA THR A 190 -12.72 17.12 -3.49
C THR A 190 -11.24 16.80 -3.73
N THR A 191 -10.41 17.83 -3.80
CA THR A 191 -8.96 17.73 -3.69
C THR A 191 -8.46 18.58 -2.54
N LEU A 192 -7.45 18.07 -1.82
CA LEU A 192 -6.83 18.74 -0.68
C LEU A 192 -5.32 18.72 -0.86
N ARG A 193 -4.68 19.84 -0.50
CA ARG A 193 -3.22 19.93 -0.40
C ARG A 193 -2.78 19.70 1.04
N VAL A 194 -1.59 19.13 1.19
CA VAL A 194 -0.86 19.15 2.47
C VAL A 194 -0.17 20.51 2.59
N PRO A 195 -0.42 21.31 3.64
CA PRO A 195 0.25 22.60 3.83
C PRO A 195 1.77 22.44 3.91
N LEU A 196 2.49 23.28 3.14
CA LEU A 196 3.94 23.39 3.20
C LEU A 196 4.32 24.69 3.92
N TYR A 197 5.01 24.55 5.05
CA TYR A 197 5.42 25.68 5.89
C TYR A 197 6.82 26.23 5.56
N GLY A 198 7.57 25.49 4.75
CA GLY A 198 8.93 25.83 4.33
C GLY A 198 8.99 26.28 2.87
N ARG A 199 10.19 26.17 2.29
CA ARG A 199 10.46 26.51 0.88
C ARG A 199 10.37 25.31 -0.08
N ALA A 200 9.92 24.15 0.42
CA ALA A 200 9.73 22.98 -0.44
C ALA A 200 8.54 23.23 -1.38
N GLU A 201 8.64 22.71 -2.61
CA GLU A 201 7.58 22.85 -3.62
C GLU A 201 6.55 21.71 -3.53
N SER A 202 6.98 20.54 -3.05
CA SER A 202 6.13 19.36 -2.92
C SER A 202 6.67 18.38 -1.88
N LEU A 203 5.85 17.40 -1.52
CA LEU A 203 6.26 16.24 -0.74
C LEU A 203 6.45 15.03 -1.67
N ASN A 204 7.32 14.10 -1.26
CA ASN A 204 7.30 12.76 -1.83
C ASN A 204 5.92 12.12 -1.63
N LEU A 205 5.48 11.32 -2.60
CA LEU A 205 4.18 10.63 -2.62
C LEU A 205 3.87 9.90 -1.30
N ALA A 206 4.80 9.08 -0.81
CA ALA A 206 4.61 8.30 0.40
C ALA A 206 4.53 9.20 1.65
N THR A 207 5.27 10.31 1.67
CA THR A 207 5.20 11.31 2.74
C THR A 207 3.84 12.02 2.73
N ALA A 208 3.35 12.44 1.57
CA ALA A 208 2.02 13.04 1.44
C ALA A 208 0.93 12.06 1.89
N ALA A 209 1.02 10.80 1.44
CA ALA A 209 0.11 9.75 1.86
C ALA A 209 0.13 9.53 3.37
N ALA A 210 1.31 9.53 4.00
CA ALA A 210 1.42 9.44 5.46
C ALA A 210 0.69 10.56 6.18
N VAL A 211 0.87 11.80 5.75
CA VAL A 211 0.20 12.94 6.38
C VAL A 211 -1.33 12.85 6.21
N CYS A 212 -1.81 12.59 4.99
CA CYS A 212 -3.25 12.47 4.70
C CYS A 212 -3.92 11.31 5.45
N LEU A 213 -3.31 10.13 5.43
CA LEU A 213 -3.85 8.92 6.06
C LEU A 213 -3.86 9.06 7.59
N TYR A 214 -2.79 9.60 8.20
CA TYR A 214 -2.77 9.81 9.65
C TYR A 214 -3.71 10.93 10.11
N ALA A 215 -3.89 11.99 9.32
CA ALA A 215 -4.86 13.04 9.63
C ALA A 215 -6.28 12.45 9.70
N SER A 216 -6.66 11.66 8.68
CA SER A 216 -7.97 10.98 8.63
C SER A 216 -8.10 9.93 9.74
N ALA A 217 -7.08 9.09 9.93
CA ALA A 217 -7.04 8.09 10.98
C ALA A 217 -7.23 8.69 12.39
N ARG A 218 -6.62 9.85 12.64
CA ARG A 218 -6.79 10.59 13.89
C ARG A 218 -8.21 11.14 14.01
N ALA A 219 -8.72 11.81 12.99
CA ALA A 219 -10.07 12.39 13.00
C ALA A 219 -11.16 11.31 13.22
N GLN A 220 -11.03 10.15 12.58
CA GLN A 220 -11.96 9.02 12.68
C GLN A 220 -11.94 8.28 14.04
N ARG A 221 -10.96 8.58 14.91
CA ARG A 221 -10.81 7.98 16.25
C ARG A 221 -11.00 8.99 17.40
N ARG A 222 -11.31 10.24 17.09
CA ARG A 222 -11.75 11.22 18.10
C ARG A 222 -13.17 10.87 18.57
#